data_AF-A0A7S3TFA1-F1
#
_entry.id   AF-A0A7S3TFA1-F1
#
_cell.length_a   1.000
_cell.length_b   1.000
_cell.length_c   1.000
_cell.angle_alpha   90.00
_cell.angle_beta   90.00
_cell.angle_gamma   90.00
#
_symmetry.space_group_name_H-M   'P 1'
#
loop_
_entity.id
_entity.type
_entity.pdbx_description
1 polymer ?
#
loop_
_entity_poly.entity_id
_entity_poly.type
_entity_poly.pdbx_seq_one_letter_code
_entity_poly.pdbx_strand_id
1 'polypeptide(L)'
;IPDGADTIFAFGEIDCREGLLLAVERARYTDLNHAISTVISIYIEVLKKLVARRHFTVLVHPVPPVLNETRDVVKQFNSHLEAAVSAAAPTLRWLDFFESMLAPAGDALAHGLELDGTHLHPDYVRLLESSLPSQ
;
A
#
# COMPACT_ATOMS: atom_id res chain seq x y z
N ILE A 1 -3.03 -20.13 -4.99
CA ILE A 1 -2.53 -19.28 -6.10
C ILE A 1 -1.52 -20.11 -6.88
N PRO A 2 -1.75 -20.39 -8.18
CA PRO A 2 -0.84 -21.16 -9.03
C PRO A 2 0.55 -20.51 -9.11
N ASP A 3 1.60 -21.31 -9.26
CA ASP A 3 2.93 -20.76 -9.53
C ASP A 3 2.92 -19.99 -10.86
N GLY A 4 3.71 -18.92 -10.96
CA GLY A 4 3.75 -18.07 -12.15
C GLY A 4 2.62 -17.03 -12.25
N ALA A 5 1.67 -17.01 -11.31
CA ALA A 5 0.53 -16.11 -11.39
C ALA A 5 0.89 -14.64 -11.08
N ASP A 6 0.21 -13.72 -11.76
CA ASP A 6 0.11 -12.34 -11.33
C ASP A 6 -0.69 -12.28 -10.03
N THR A 7 -0.12 -11.65 -9.00
CA THR A 7 -0.70 -11.63 -7.66
C THR A 7 -0.70 -10.21 -7.10
N ILE A 8 -1.89 -9.72 -6.80
CA ILE A 8 -2.07 -8.43 -6.13
C ILE A 8 -1.94 -8.62 -4.62
N PHE A 9 -1.08 -7.81 -3.99
CA PHE A 9 -0.92 -7.76 -2.56
C PHE A 9 -1.45 -6.43 -2.02
N ALA A 10 -2.51 -6.51 -1.21
CA ALA A 10 -3.07 -5.39 -0.47
C ALA A 10 -2.83 -5.62 1.03
N PHE A 11 -1.97 -4.81 1.63
CA PHE A 11 -1.57 -4.89 3.03
C PHE A 11 -1.26 -3.49 3.57
N GLY A 12 -0.99 -3.34 4.87
CA GLY A 12 -0.54 -2.08 5.45
C GLY A 12 -1.65 -1.16 5.98
N GLU A 13 -2.92 -1.50 5.75
CA GLU A 13 -4.06 -0.70 6.24
C GLU A 13 -4.06 -0.59 7.78
N ILE A 14 -4.04 -1.73 8.47
CA ILE A 14 -4.03 -1.77 9.94
C ILE A 14 -2.71 -1.18 10.49
N ASP A 15 -1.60 -1.41 9.81
CA ASP A 15 -0.30 -0.85 10.17
C ASP A 15 -0.35 0.70 10.17
N CYS A 16 -0.93 1.30 9.13
CA CYS A 16 -1.12 2.75 9.04
C CYS A 16 -2.16 3.28 10.02
N ARG A 17 -3.25 2.54 10.24
CA ARG A 17 -4.34 2.97 11.11
C ARG A 17 -3.95 2.96 12.59
N GLU A 18 -3.20 1.96 13.01
CA GLU A 18 -2.97 1.69 14.44
C GLU A 18 -1.53 1.26 14.73
N GLY A 19 -1.00 0.28 13.98
CA GLY A 19 0.21 -0.43 14.35
C GLY A 19 1.45 0.45 14.48
N LEU A 20 1.68 1.34 13.50
CA LEU A 20 2.82 2.24 13.47
C LEU A 20 2.75 3.28 14.60
N LEU A 21 1.58 3.88 14.80
CA LEU A 21 1.37 4.92 15.81
C LEU A 21 1.57 4.36 17.22
N LEU A 22 0.96 3.20 17.53
CA LEU A 22 1.14 2.54 18.82
C LEU A 22 2.59 2.09 19.06
N ALA A 23 3.31 1.67 18.01
CA ALA A 23 4.70 1.26 18.16
C ALA A 23 5.62 2.44 18.50
N VAL A 24 5.39 3.60 17.89
CA VAL A 24 6.11 4.85 18.22
C VAL A 24 5.73 5.34 19.62
N GLU A 25 4.44 5.36 19.96
CA GLU A 25 3.96 5.74 21.30
C GLU A 25 4.61 4.88 22.40
N ARG A 26 4.77 3.58 22.14
CA ARG A 26 5.42 2.63 23.06
C ARG A 26 6.94 2.64 22.97
N ALA A 27 7.55 3.63 22.32
CA ALA A 27 8.98 3.80 22.13
C ALA A 27 9.69 2.56 21.53
N ARG A 28 8.98 1.77 20.71
CA ARG A 28 9.59 0.66 19.94
C ARG A 28 10.43 1.15 18.77
N TYR A 29 10.07 2.33 18.26
CA TYR A 29 10.78 3.04 17.20
C TYR A 29 10.97 4.50 17.62
N THR A 30 12.04 5.10 17.11
CA THR A 30 12.41 6.50 17.39
C THR A 30 11.36 7.48 16.90
N ASP A 31 10.83 7.24 15.71
CA ASP A 31 9.86 8.08 15.03
C ASP A 31 9.08 7.25 14.00
N LEU A 32 8.09 7.90 13.38
CA LEU A 32 7.21 7.27 12.40
C LEU A 32 7.98 6.79 11.16
N ASN A 33 8.96 7.54 10.66
CA ASN A 33 9.74 7.17 9.48
C ASN A 33 10.56 5.90 9.72
N HIS A 34 11.17 5.77 10.91
CA HIS A 34 11.88 4.56 11.32
C HIS A 34 10.93 3.35 11.40
N ALA A 35 9.73 3.54 11.97
CA ALA A 35 8.72 2.48 12.03
C ALA A 35 8.27 2.04 10.62
N ILE A 36 7.90 3.00 9.75
CA ILE A 36 7.49 2.77 8.37
C ILE A 36 8.56 1.99 7.59
N SER A 37 9.80 2.48 7.63
CA SER A 37 10.93 1.87 6.91
C SER A 37 11.18 0.44 7.38
N THR A 38 11.05 0.18 8.69
CA THR A 38 11.20 -1.16 9.26
C THR A 38 10.13 -2.11 8.75
N VAL A 39 8.85 -1.71 8.83
CA VAL A 39 7.72 -2.56 8.38
C VAL A 39 7.82 -2.85 6.88
N ILE A 40 8.10 -1.84 6.07
CA ILE A 40 8.25 -2.00 4.61
C ILE A 40 9.43 -2.93 4.29
N SER A 41 10.54 -2.86 5.02
CA SER A 41 11.66 -3.77 4.80
C SER A 41 11.26 -5.25 4.97
N ILE A 42 10.41 -5.54 5.96
CA ILE A 42 9.85 -6.88 6.20
C ILE A 42 8.96 -7.30 5.02
N TYR A 43 8.08 -6.39 4.55
CA TYR A 43 7.22 -6.68 3.40
C TYR A 43 8.04 -7.03 2.16
N ILE A 44 9.03 -6.21 1.81
CA ILE A 44 9.87 -6.44 0.64
C ILE A 44 10.65 -7.76 0.76
N GLU A 45 11.17 -8.09 1.94
CA GLU A 45 11.85 -9.37 2.17
C GLU A 45 10.91 -10.56 1.92
N VAL A 46 9.68 -10.50 2.43
CA VAL A 46 8.68 -11.56 2.25
C VAL A 46 8.25 -11.67 0.79
N LEU A 47 7.98 -10.55 0.13
CA LEU A 47 7.59 -10.52 -1.29
C LEU A 47 8.69 -11.11 -2.18
N LYS A 48 9.97 -10.78 -1.94
CA LYS A 48 11.11 -11.38 -2.65
C LYS A 48 11.17 -12.90 -2.47
N LYS A 49 10.92 -13.40 -1.25
CA LYS A 49 10.83 -14.85 -0.99
C LYS A 49 9.67 -15.51 -1.75
N LEU A 50 8.53 -14.83 -1.87
CA LEU A 50 7.37 -15.33 -2.62
C LEU A 50 7.66 -15.38 -4.12
N VAL A 51 8.28 -14.36 -4.70
CA VAL A 51 8.76 -14.38 -6.10
C VAL A 51 9.68 -15.58 -6.32
N ALA A 52 10.69 -15.77 -5.47
CA ALA A 52 11.66 -16.85 -5.65
C ALA A 52 11.05 -18.25 -5.53
N ARG A 53 10.03 -18.41 -4.67
CA ARG A 53 9.41 -19.72 -4.38
C ARG A 53 8.24 -20.07 -5.30
N ARG A 54 7.51 -19.07 -5.75
CA ARG A 54 6.23 -19.23 -6.46
C ARG A 54 6.25 -18.65 -7.87
N HIS A 55 7.34 -17.99 -8.25
CA HIS A 55 7.50 -17.33 -9.55
C HIS A 55 6.42 -16.29 -9.83
N PHE A 56 5.87 -15.65 -8.80
CA PHE A 56 4.83 -14.64 -8.97
C PHE A 56 5.37 -13.39 -9.66
N THR A 57 4.53 -12.77 -10.49
CA THR A 57 4.59 -11.32 -10.72
C THR A 57 3.82 -10.66 -9.59
N VAL A 58 4.51 -9.88 -8.76
CA VAL A 58 3.90 -9.22 -7.60
C VAL A 58 3.45 -7.83 -8.00
N LEU A 59 2.16 -7.56 -7.82
CA LEU A 59 1.54 -6.25 -7.99
C LEU A 59 1.20 -5.70 -6.60
N VAL A 60 1.86 -4.64 -6.16
CA VAL A 60 1.66 -4.05 -4.83
C VAL A 60 0.61 -2.95 -4.92
N HIS A 61 -0.48 -3.14 -4.19
CA HIS A 61 -1.59 -2.21 -4.10
C HIS A 61 -1.26 -1.09 -3.09
N PRO A 62 -1.56 0.19 -3.38
CA PRO A 62 -1.38 1.28 -2.43
C PRO A 62 -2.30 1.14 -1.22
N VAL A 63 -1.85 1.48 -0.02
CA VAL A 63 -2.73 1.52 1.16
C VAL A 63 -3.83 2.57 0.92
N PRO A 64 -5.13 2.21 1.05
CA PRO A 64 -6.23 3.16 0.89
C PRO A 64 -6.24 4.29 1.92
N PRO A 65 -6.41 5.57 1.53
CA PRO A 65 -6.43 6.72 2.44
C PRO A 65 -7.84 6.99 3.02
N VAL A 66 -8.51 5.95 3.51
CA VAL A 66 -9.95 5.99 3.85
C VAL A 66 -10.24 6.95 5.01
N LEU A 67 -9.56 6.76 6.14
CA LEU A 67 -9.75 7.59 7.33
C LEU A 67 -9.04 8.94 7.17
N ASN A 68 -9.70 10.02 7.58
CA ASN A 68 -9.11 11.36 7.56
C ASN A 68 -7.95 11.46 8.55
N GLU A 69 -8.11 10.85 9.73
CA GLU A 69 -7.22 10.93 10.88
C GLU A 69 -5.84 10.31 10.60
N THR A 70 -5.79 9.27 9.75
CA THR A 70 -4.55 8.56 9.43
C THR A 70 -4.09 8.76 7.99
N ARG A 71 -4.76 9.64 7.21
CA ARG A 71 -4.44 9.88 5.80
C ARG A 71 -3.00 10.30 5.57
N ASP A 72 -2.46 11.16 6.41
CA ASP A 72 -1.08 11.62 6.25
C ASP A 72 -0.05 10.54 6.61
N VAL A 73 -0.40 9.60 7.49
CA VAL A 73 0.40 8.38 7.73
C VAL A 73 0.37 7.50 6.49
N VAL A 74 -0.81 7.28 5.90
CA VAL A 74 -0.99 6.50 4.67
C VAL A 74 -0.20 7.10 3.49
N LYS A 75 -0.24 8.42 3.30
CA LYS A 75 0.56 9.10 2.26
C LYS A 75 2.06 8.85 2.45
N GLN A 76 2.57 9.05 3.67
CA GLN A 76 3.97 8.79 3.98
C GLN A 76 4.34 7.32 3.76
N PHE A 77 3.48 6.41 4.20
CA PHE A 77 3.69 4.97 4.03
C PHE A 77 3.73 4.57 2.57
N ASN A 78 2.77 5.01 1.76
CA ASN A 78 2.72 4.69 0.33
C ASN A 78 3.92 5.25 -0.42
N SER A 79 4.36 6.47 -0.12
CA SER A 79 5.57 7.03 -0.72
C SER A 79 6.81 6.16 -0.43
N HIS A 80 6.97 5.68 0.81
CA HIS A 80 8.06 4.77 1.15
C HIS A 80 7.91 3.39 0.51
N LEU A 81 6.68 2.87 0.43
CA LEU A 81 6.39 1.55 -0.11
C LEU A 81 6.63 1.52 -1.62
N GLU A 82 6.15 2.53 -2.34
CA GLU A 82 6.40 2.70 -3.78
C GLU A 82 7.89 2.76 -4.08
N ALA A 83 8.65 3.57 -3.34
CA ALA A 83 10.09 3.68 -3.51
C ALA A 83 10.79 2.34 -3.27
N ALA A 84 10.39 1.62 -2.21
CA ALA A 84 10.96 0.32 -1.86
C ALA A 84 10.62 -0.76 -2.89
N VAL A 85 9.38 -0.79 -3.40
CA VAL A 85 8.94 -1.70 -4.46
C VAL A 85 9.72 -1.44 -5.75
N SER A 86 9.81 -0.17 -6.16
CA SER A 86 10.51 0.25 -7.38
C SER A 86 12.00 -0.09 -7.34
N ALA A 87 12.62 -0.02 -6.17
CA ALA A 87 14.03 -0.39 -5.98
C ALA A 87 14.26 -1.90 -5.78
N ALA A 88 13.23 -2.70 -5.51
CA ALA A 88 13.38 -4.07 -5.03
C ALA A 88 13.76 -5.09 -6.12
N ALA A 89 12.96 -5.17 -7.20
CA ALA A 89 13.15 -6.06 -8.34
C ALA A 89 12.10 -5.75 -9.43
N PRO A 90 12.37 -6.01 -10.72
CA PRO A 90 11.38 -5.81 -11.81
C PRO A 90 10.10 -6.64 -11.67
N THR A 91 10.14 -7.76 -10.94
CA THR A 91 8.99 -8.63 -10.67
C THR A 91 8.09 -8.12 -9.55
N LEU A 92 8.49 -7.07 -8.84
CA LEU A 92 7.67 -6.34 -7.87
C LEU A 92 7.29 -5.02 -8.51
N ARG A 93 5.99 -4.79 -8.70
CA ARG A 93 5.47 -3.63 -9.41
C ARG A 93 4.48 -2.89 -8.55
N TRP A 94 4.62 -1.57 -8.50
CA TRP A 94 3.66 -0.70 -7.86
C TRP A 94 2.43 -0.51 -8.76
N LEU A 95 1.24 -0.56 -8.17
CA LEU A 95 0.00 -0.18 -8.86
C LEU A 95 -0.25 1.31 -8.66
N ASP A 96 0.05 2.09 -9.70
CA ASP A 96 0.05 3.55 -9.65
C ASP A 96 -1.36 4.13 -9.82
N PHE A 97 -2.13 4.12 -8.73
CA PHE A 97 -3.45 4.77 -8.69
C PHE A 97 -3.77 5.45 -7.34
N PHE A 98 -2.80 5.56 -6.43
CA PHE A 98 -3.03 6.16 -5.11
C PHE A 98 -3.58 7.59 -5.20
N GLU A 99 -2.96 8.43 -6.04
CA GLU A 99 -3.39 9.81 -6.24
C GLU A 99 -4.82 9.90 -6.80
N SER A 100 -5.26 8.89 -7.56
CA SER A 100 -6.64 8.83 -8.07
C SER A 100 -7.67 8.51 -6.99
N MET A 101 -7.24 8.03 -5.81
CA MET A 101 -8.12 7.82 -4.66
C MET A 101 -8.33 9.08 -3.82
N LEU A 102 -7.60 10.15 -4.09
CA LEU A 102 -7.65 11.40 -3.33
C LEU A 102 -8.48 12.46 -4.06
N ALA A 103 -9.13 13.33 -3.29
CA ALA A 103 -9.66 14.58 -3.81
C ALA A 103 -8.51 15.47 -4.34
N PRO A 104 -8.77 16.46 -5.20
CA PRO A 104 -7.71 17.30 -5.80
C PRO A 104 -6.78 18.00 -4.81
N ALA A 105 -7.26 18.33 -3.60
CA ALA A 105 -6.45 18.93 -2.54
C ALA A 105 -5.66 17.90 -1.72
N GLY A 106 -5.87 16.60 -1.95
CA GLY A 106 -5.24 15.50 -1.22
C GLY A 106 -5.73 15.33 0.21
N ASP A 107 -6.72 16.10 0.64
CA ASP A 107 -7.20 16.19 2.02
C ASP A 107 -8.46 15.37 2.31
N ALA A 108 -9.01 14.70 1.30
CA ALA A 108 -10.19 13.83 1.37
C ALA A 108 -10.06 12.66 0.38
N LEU A 109 -10.92 11.64 0.53
CA LEU A 109 -11.13 10.66 -0.53
C LEU A 109 -11.74 11.33 -1.77
N ALA A 110 -11.43 10.82 -2.95
CA ALA A 110 -12.11 11.21 -4.18
C ALA A 110 -13.62 10.94 -4.06
N HIS A 111 -14.41 11.83 -4.66
CA HIS A 111 -15.87 11.74 -4.61
C HIS A 111 -16.38 10.39 -5.12
N GLY A 112 -17.26 9.75 -4.35
CA GLY A 112 -17.83 8.44 -4.68
C GLY A 112 -16.99 7.23 -4.28
N LEU A 113 -15.84 7.43 -3.62
CA LEU A 113 -15.02 6.34 -3.08
C LEU A 113 -15.29 6.05 -1.59
N GLU A 114 -16.08 6.88 -0.90
CA GLU A 114 -16.50 6.63 0.48
C GLU A 114 -17.61 5.57 0.55
N LEU A 115 -17.50 4.64 1.51
CA LEU A 115 -18.53 3.62 1.75
C LEU A 115 -19.06 3.65 3.19
N ASP A 116 -18.20 3.38 4.18
CA ASP A 116 -18.61 3.23 5.59
C ASP A 116 -17.61 3.83 6.60
N GLY A 117 -16.67 4.64 6.13
CA GLY A 117 -15.60 5.23 6.95
C GLY A 117 -14.40 4.31 7.20
N THR A 118 -14.42 3.06 6.75
CA THR A 118 -13.26 2.13 6.87
C THR A 118 -12.92 1.40 5.58
N HIS A 119 -13.87 1.27 4.67
CA HIS A 119 -13.72 0.62 3.38
C HIS A 119 -13.93 1.62 2.22
N LEU A 120 -13.33 1.30 1.07
CA LEU A 120 -13.59 1.99 -0.19
C LEU A 120 -14.89 1.49 -0.84
N HIS A 121 -15.60 2.38 -1.51
CA HIS A 121 -16.69 2.01 -2.40
C HIS A 121 -16.15 1.16 -3.57
N PRO A 122 -16.85 0.10 -4.01
CA PRO A 122 -16.38 -0.80 -5.07
C PRO A 122 -15.99 -0.13 -6.39
N ASP A 123 -16.45 1.09 -6.66
CA ASP A 123 -16.04 1.85 -7.84
C ASP A 123 -14.52 2.09 -7.93
N TYR A 124 -13.79 2.00 -6.81
CA TYR A 124 -12.33 2.08 -6.81
C TYR A 124 -11.68 0.95 -7.64
N VAL A 125 -12.37 -0.18 -7.84
CA VAL A 125 -11.86 -1.31 -8.64
C VAL A 125 -11.55 -0.87 -10.07
N ARG A 126 -12.26 0.11 -10.61
CA ARG A 126 -11.96 0.68 -11.94
C ARG A 126 -10.57 1.33 -11.99
N LEU A 127 -10.15 1.98 -10.88
CA LEU A 127 -8.82 2.57 -10.75
C LEU A 127 -7.77 1.46 -10.74
N LEU A 128 -8.00 0.40 -9.97
CA LEU A 128 -7.15 -0.77 -9.93
C LEU A 128 -7.00 -1.40 -11.32
N GLU A 129 -8.12 -1.67 -12.01
CA GLU A 129 -8.12 -2.25 -13.36
C GLU A 129 -7.32 -1.39 -14.34
N SER A 130 -7.46 -0.06 -14.27
CA SER A 130 -6.70 0.86 -15.13
C SER A 130 -5.19 0.89 -14.85
N SER A 131 -4.78 0.48 -13.66
CA SER A 131 -3.36 0.41 -13.25
C SER A 131 -2.70 -0.94 -13.57
N LEU A 132 -3.47 -1.94 -14.00
CA LEU A 132 -2.93 -3.25 -14.33
C LEU A 132 -2.02 -3.18 -15.56
N PRO A 133 -0.98 -4.01 -15.63
CA PRO A 133 -0.15 -4.11 -16.82
C PRO A 133 -0.98 -4.54 -18.04
N SER A 134 -0.72 -3.95 -19.20
CA SER A 134 -1.22 -4.50 -20.47
C SER A 134 -0.72 -5.95 -20.62
N GLN A 135 -1.64 -6.86 -20.92
CA GLN A 135 -1.31 -8.26 -21.26
C GLN A 135 -0.76 -8.39 -22.68
#